data_AF-A0A950IAV8-F1
#
_entry.id   AF-A0A950IAV8-F1
#
_cell.length_a   1.000
_cell.length_b   1.000
_cell.length_c   1.000
_cell.angle_alpha   90.00
_cell.angle_beta   90.00
_cell.angle_gamma   90.00
#
_symmetry.space_group_name_H-M   'P 1'
#
loop_
_entity.id
_entity.type
_entity.pdbx_description
1 polymer ?
#
loop_
_entity_poly.entity_id
_entity_poly.type
_entity_poly.pdbx_seq_one_letter_code
_entity_poly.pdbx_strand_id
1 'polypeptide(L)'
;MTIEDPVEYVHVSARSLVTHCQIGRDVRDYADALRGALRADPDVILIGEMRDGATIAAALTAAETGHLVFATLHTNDAAQTIDRIVDAFPPDAQPQARGQLAAVLAGVVALRLVPRRDGAGRRAAAEILTGTDAVRALIREAKTHQLRNAIVTGRAAGMQTLEAHLSDLVVRGEVALNAAQAVSGRPADIRAFEHAP
;
A
#
# COMPACT_ATOMS: atom_id res chain seq x y z
N MET A 1 0.09 17.70 -3.38
CA MET A 1 0.68 17.60 -4.73
C MET A 1 0.66 16.16 -5.18
N THR A 2 0.31 15.88 -6.44
CA THR A 2 0.40 14.55 -7.05
C THR A 2 1.53 14.54 -8.09
N ILE A 3 2.22 13.41 -8.21
CA ILE A 3 3.29 13.16 -9.17
C ILE A 3 2.93 11.86 -9.90
N GLU A 4 2.57 11.92 -11.17
CA GLU A 4 1.91 10.81 -11.90
C GLU A 4 2.44 10.66 -13.34
N ASP A 5 2.27 9.46 -13.92
CA ASP A 5 2.70 9.13 -15.29
C ASP A 5 1.72 8.14 -15.97
N PRO A 6 0.69 8.61 -16.70
CA PRO A 6 0.16 9.98 -16.75
C PRO A 6 -0.77 10.29 -15.55
N VAL A 7 -1.31 11.51 -15.48
CA VAL A 7 -2.36 11.86 -14.50
C VAL A 7 -3.63 11.08 -14.84
N GLU A 8 -4.13 10.26 -13.90
CA GLU A 8 -5.31 9.41 -14.12
C GLU A 8 -6.63 10.11 -13.76
N TYR A 9 -6.63 10.88 -12.66
CA TYR A 9 -7.80 11.57 -12.15
C TYR A 9 -7.46 13.04 -11.91
N VAL A 10 -8.28 13.93 -12.48
CA VAL A 10 -8.13 15.37 -12.26
C VAL A 10 -8.97 15.79 -11.05
N HIS A 11 -8.29 16.11 -9.95
CA HIS A 11 -8.94 16.58 -8.74
C HIS A 11 -9.13 18.11 -8.77
N VAL A 12 -10.38 18.54 -8.62
CA VAL A 12 -10.68 19.98 -8.46
C VAL A 12 -10.42 20.39 -7.03
N SER A 13 -9.74 21.52 -6.84
CA SER A 13 -9.50 22.08 -5.51
C SER A 13 -10.82 22.43 -4.82
N ALA A 14 -10.93 22.07 -3.54
CA ALA A 14 -12.12 22.34 -2.73
C ALA A 14 -11.73 22.96 -1.38
N ARG A 15 -11.37 22.13 -0.39
CA ARG A 15 -10.82 22.58 0.91
C ARG A 15 -9.29 22.52 0.97
N SER A 16 -8.68 22.01 -0.08
CA SER A 16 -7.23 21.87 -0.26
C SER A 16 -6.88 22.26 -1.68
N LEU A 17 -5.70 22.86 -1.85
CA LEU A 17 -5.12 23.10 -3.18
C LEU A 17 -4.56 21.79 -3.72
N VAL A 18 -4.98 21.40 -4.91
CA VAL A 18 -4.48 20.18 -5.57
C VAL A 18 -3.73 20.54 -6.84
N THR A 19 -2.40 20.37 -6.78
CA THR A 19 -1.50 20.50 -7.93
C THR A 19 -1.13 19.11 -8.43
N HIS A 20 -1.31 18.88 -9.73
CA HIS A 20 -0.91 17.64 -10.41
C HIS A 20 0.37 17.91 -11.21
N CYS A 21 1.33 17.02 -11.09
CA CYS A 21 2.60 17.08 -11.79
C CYS A 21 2.76 15.80 -12.60
N GLN A 22 2.78 15.92 -13.92
CA GLN A 22 2.89 14.80 -14.83
C GLN A 22 4.33 14.61 -15.32
N ILE A 23 4.84 13.39 -15.22
CA ILE A 23 6.14 13.01 -15.78
C ILE A 23 6.11 13.12 -17.31
N GLY A 24 7.21 13.61 -17.90
CA GLY A 24 7.37 13.85 -19.33
C GLY A 24 6.69 15.11 -19.85
N ARG A 25 5.76 15.70 -19.10
CA ARG A 25 5.07 16.96 -19.45
C ARG A 25 5.55 18.13 -18.60
N ASP A 26 5.47 17.99 -17.27
CA ASP A 26 5.77 19.07 -16.32
C ASP A 26 7.19 18.93 -15.76
N VAL A 27 7.66 17.69 -15.59
CA VAL A 27 8.97 17.31 -15.04
C VAL A 27 9.52 16.07 -15.76
N ARG A 28 10.82 15.83 -15.67
CA ARG A 28 11.50 14.76 -16.41
C ARG A 28 11.30 13.37 -15.82
N ASP A 29 11.39 13.26 -14.49
CA ASP A 29 11.30 12.01 -13.76
C ASP A 29 10.77 12.23 -12.33
N TYR A 30 10.45 11.14 -11.65
CA TYR A 30 9.87 11.15 -10.31
C TYR A 30 10.79 11.75 -9.24
N ALA A 31 12.10 11.51 -9.32
CA ALA A 31 13.05 11.98 -8.33
C ALA A 31 13.20 13.51 -8.38
N ASP A 32 13.28 14.08 -9.59
CA ASP A 32 13.27 15.52 -9.81
C ASP A 32 11.94 16.15 -9.35
N ALA A 33 10.82 15.50 -9.66
CA ALA A 33 9.49 15.95 -9.23
C ALA A 33 9.38 16.03 -7.70
N LEU A 34 9.84 15.00 -6.99
CA LEU A 34 9.82 14.94 -5.53
C LEU A 34 10.69 16.03 -4.88
N ARG A 35 11.89 16.28 -5.42
CA ARG A 35 12.75 17.37 -4.92
C ARG A 35 12.10 18.74 -5.13
N GLY A 36 11.44 18.94 -6.27
CA GLY A 36 10.65 20.15 -6.53
C GLY A 36 9.46 20.28 -5.58
N ALA A 37 8.75 19.17 -5.35
CA ALA A 37 7.61 19.11 -4.45
C ALA A 37 7.96 19.57 -3.04
N LEU A 38 9.09 19.13 -2.48
CA LEU A 38 9.52 19.54 -1.13
C LEU A 38 9.78 21.06 -0.97
N ARG A 39 9.96 21.79 -2.08
CA ARG A 39 10.09 23.26 -2.07
C ARG A 39 8.78 23.99 -2.32
N ALA A 40 7.73 23.26 -2.68
CA ALA A 40 6.40 23.79 -2.96
C ALA A 40 5.49 23.79 -1.71
N ASP A 41 6.07 23.58 -0.52
CA ASP A 41 5.39 23.55 0.78
C ASP A 41 4.13 22.66 0.82
N PRO A 42 4.18 21.39 0.39
CA PRO A 42 3.01 20.53 0.36
C PRO A 42 2.71 19.97 1.76
N ASP A 43 1.44 19.78 2.09
CA ASP A 43 1.08 18.98 3.27
C ASP A 43 1.03 17.46 2.94
N VAL A 44 0.59 17.15 1.71
CA VAL A 44 0.35 15.78 1.23
C VAL A 44 0.98 15.60 -0.14
N ILE A 45 1.70 14.49 -0.31
CA ILE A 45 2.37 14.11 -1.57
C ILE A 45 1.83 12.75 -2.01
N LEU A 46 1.35 12.66 -3.26
CA LEU A 46 1.00 11.39 -3.91
C LEU A 46 2.07 11.10 -4.98
N ILE A 47 2.67 9.91 -4.89
CA ILE A 47 3.62 9.39 -5.86
C ILE A 47 2.93 8.25 -6.59
N GLY A 48 2.73 8.40 -7.90
CA GLY A 48 2.00 7.46 -8.75
C GLY A 48 2.55 6.03 -8.62
N GLU A 49 3.86 5.86 -8.72
CA GLU A 49 4.53 4.57 -8.50
C GLU A 49 5.97 4.78 -8.00
N MET A 50 6.44 3.91 -7.11
CA MET A 50 7.86 3.87 -6.70
C MET A 50 8.60 2.76 -7.43
N ARG A 51 9.27 3.11 -8.55
CA ARG A 51 9.97 2.14 -9.41
C ARG A 51 11.40 1.85 -9.00
N ASP A 52 12.11 2.86 -8.53
CA ASP A 52 13.55 2.81 -8.24
C ASP A 52 13.89 3.26 -6.82
N GLY A 53 15.10 2.92 -6.38
CA GLY A 53 15.60 3.27 -5.04
C GLY A 53 15.70 4.79 -4.81
N ALA A 54 15.91 5.60 -5.86
CA ALA A 54 15.99 7.05 -5.72
C ALA A 54 14.63 7.67 -5.37
N THR A 55 13.57 7.22 -6.03
CA THR A 55 12.19 7.62 -5.77
C THR A 55 11.75 7.17 -4.38
N ILE A 56 12.07 5.93 -4.00
CA ILE A 56 11.79 5.40 -2.67
C ILE A 56 12.51 6.20 -1.57
N ALA A 57 13.80 6.49 -1.75
CA ALA A 57 14.56 7.30 -0.80
C ALA A 57 13.98 8.71 -0.64
N ALA A 58 13.57 9.34 -1.73
CA ALA A 58 12.92 10.64 -1.70
C ALA A 58 11.56 10.60 -0.98
N ALA A 59 10.76 9.54 -1.19
CA ALA A 59 9.50 9.33 -0.50
C ALA A 59 9.69 9.17 1.03
N LEU A 60 10.67 8.35 1.44
CA LEU A 60 11.01 8.17 2.85
C LEU A 60 11.46 9.48 3.50
N THR A 61 12.30 10.27 2.80
CA THR A 61 12.76 11.58 3.28
C THR A 61 11.59 12.57 3.45
N ALA A 62 10.67 12.59 2.49
CA ALA A 62 9.47 13.43 2.58
C ALA A 62 8.60 13.04 3.78
N ALA A 63 8.38 11.75 4.00
CA ALA A 63 7.62 11.27 5.16
C ALA A 63 8.32 11.57 6.49
N GLU A 64 9.65 11.45 6.54
CA GLU A 64 10.46 11.73 7.74
C GLU A 64 10.43 13.22 8.13
N THR A 65 10.26 14.11 7.14
CA THR A 65 10.13 15.56 7.36
C THR A 65 8.71 16.00 7.71
N GLY A 66 7.78 15.06 7.90
CA GLY A 66 6.43 15.32 8.42
C GLY A 66 5.32 15.39 7.37
N HIS A 67 5.62 15.13 6.09
CA HIS A 67 4.64 15.12 5.02
C HIS A 67 3.84 13.81 5.03
N LEU A 68 2.54 13.89 4.72
CA LEU A 68 1.77 12.67 4.44
C LEU A 68 2.06 12.20 3.02
N VAL A 69 2.69 11.04 2.89
CA VAL A 69 3.08 10.47 1.59
C VAL A 69 2.21 9.27 1.25
N PHE A 70 1.53 9.34 0.10
CA PHE A 70 0.89 8.21 -0.57
C PHE A 70 1.78 7.75 -1.72
N ALA A 71 1.96 6.44 -1.84
CA ALA A 71 2.73 5.85 -2.92
C ALA A 71 2.18 4.47 -3.29
N THR A 72 2.40 4.03 -4.52
CA THR A 72 2.03 2.68 -4.96
C THR A 72 3.24 1.83 -5.32
N LEU A 73 3.12 0.51 -5.12
CA LEU A 73 4.04 -0.51 -5.61
C LEU A 73 3.25 -1.71 -6.12
N HIS A 74 3.84 -2.46 -7.04
CA HIS A 74 3.29 -3.71 -7.57
C HIS A 74 3.67 -4.92 -6.71
N THR A 75 3.12 -4.99 -5.50
CA THR A 75 3.31 -6.13 -4.58
C THR A 75 1.98 -6.73 -4.18
N ASN A 76 2.00 -7.99 -3.70
CA ASN A 76 0.78 -8.74 -3.49
C ASN A 76 0.21 -8.63 -2.08
N ASP A 77 1.07 -8.33 -1.11
CA ASP A 77 0.74 -8.27 0.31
C ASP A 77 1.64 -7.27 1.03
N ALA A 78 1.33 -7.00 2.29
CA ALA A 78 2.05 -6.01 3.08
C ALA A 78 3.51 -6.42 3.34
N ALA A 79 3.80 -7.70 3.53
CA ALA A 79 5.17 -8.16 3.78
C ALA A 79 6.07 -7.94 2.56
N GLN A 80 5.60 -8.36 1.38
CA GLN A 80 6.28 -8.12 0.11
C GLN A 80 6.45 -6.63 -0.18
N THR A 81 5.49 -5.78 0.23
CA THR A 81 5.63 -4.32 0.11
C THR A 81 6.86 -3.84 0.88
N ILE A 82 6.99 -4.24 2.15
CA ILE A 82 8.12 -3.85 3.00
C ILE A 82 9.43 -4.38 2.42
N ASP A 83 9.49 -5.66 2.06
CA ASP A 83 10.71 -6.27 1.51
C ASP A 83 11.12 -5.58 0.20
N ARG A 84 10.17 -5.30 -0.71
CA ARG A 84 10.44 -4.61 -1.97
C ARG A 84 11.01 -3.20 -1.78
N ILE A 85 10.51 -2.46 -0.78
CA ILE A 85 11.02 -1.13 -0.45
C ILE A 85 12.47 -1.23 0.03
N VAL A 86 12.78 -2.18 0.92
CA VAL A 86 14.14 -2.33 1.46
C VAL A 86 15.11 -2.86 0.41
N ASP A 87 14.69 -3.82 -0.42
CA ASP A 87 15.51 -4.46 -1.45
C ASP A 87 15.87 -3.50 -2.61
N ALA A 88 15.21 -2.34 -2.71
CA ALA A 88 15.58 -1.29 -3.65
C ALA A 88 16.90 -0.58 -3.28
N PHE A 89 17.41 -0.80 -2.06
CA PHE A 89 18.66 -0.22 -1.58
C PHE A 89 19.82 -1.24 -1.64
N PRO A 90 21.07 -0.75 -1.85
CA PRO A 90 22.27 -1.56 -1.71
C PRO A 90 22.33 -2.30 -0.36
N PRO A 91 22.89 -3.52 -0.29
CA PRO A 91 22.87 -4.34 0.94
C PRO A 91 23.39 -3.64 2.20
N ASP A 92 24.38 -2.77 2.07
CA ASP A 92 24.96 -1.96 3.14
C ASP A 92 24.03 -0.84 3.64
N ALA A 93 23.14 -0.33 2.78
CA ALA A 93 22.15 0.70 3.11
C ALA A 93 20.80 0.13 3.58
N GLN A 94 20.53 -1.17 3.37
CA GLN A 94 19.26 -1.80 3.75
C GLN A 94 18.90 -1.66 5.24
N PRO A 95 19.84 -1.82 6.21
CA PRO A 95 19.50 -1.63 7.62
C PRO A 95 19.01 -0.21 7.93
N GLN A 96 19.61 0.81 7.30
CA GLN A 96 19.20 2.20 7.46
C GLN A 96 17.82 2.45 6.83
N ALA A 97 17.61 2.00 5.59
CA ALA A 97 16.33 2.15 4.89
C ALA A 97 15.18 1.47 5.65
N ARG A 98 15.44 0.29 6.22
CA ARG A 98 14.52 -0.44 7.10
C ARG A 98 14.17 0.34 8.37
N GLY A 99 15.18 0.96 9.00
CA GLY A 99 14.99 1.83 10.15
C GLY A 99 14.11 3.05 9.83
N GLN A 100 14.40 3.74 8.72
CA GLN A 100 13.61 4.89 8.25
C GLN A 100 12.17 4.48 7.92
N LEU A 101 11.98 3.42 7.13
CA LEU A 101 10.65 2.91 6.79
C LEU A 101 9.84 2.59 8.06
N ALA A 102 10.44 1.92 9.04
CA ALA A 102 9.78 1.62 10.31
C ALA A 102 9.42 2.89 11.12
N ALA A 103 10.17 3.98 10.98
CA ALA A 103 9.88 5.23 11.68
C ALA A 103 8.71 5.99 11.03
N VAL A 104 8.55 5.90 9.71
CA VAL A 104 7.60 6.72 8.96
C VAL A 104 6.34 5.98 8.47
N LEU A 105 6.35 4.64 8.46
CA LEU A 105 5.23 3.86 7.92
C LEU A 105 3.93 4.13 8.69
N ALA A 106 2.93 4.65 7.98
CA ALA A 106 1.56 4.80 8.49
C ALA A 106 0.74 3.51 8.28
N GLY A 107 0.86 2.88 7.11
CA GLY A 107 0.20 1.62 6.81
C GLY A 107 0.42 1.17 5.37
N VAL A 108 -0.03 -0.05 5.06
CA VAL A 108 -0.03 -0.65 3.73
C VAL A 108 -1.43 -1.18 3.43
N VAL A 109 -1.92 -0.90 2.22
CA VAL A 109 -3.18 -1.46 1.71
C VAL A 109 -2.88 -2.21 0.42
N ALA A 110 -2.97 -3.54 0.46
CA ALA A 110 -2.79 -4.38 -0.72
C ALA A 110 -4.16 -4.77 -1.30
N LEU A 111 -4.43 -4.35 -2.53
CA LEU A 111 -5.74 -4.50 -3.17
C LEU A 111 -5.81 -5.65 -4.17
N ARG A 112 -7.00 -6.24 -4.27
CA ARG A 112 -7.39 -7.21 -5.30
C ARG A 112 -8.77 -6.89 -5.84
N LEU A 113 -8.95 -6.96 -7.15
CA LEU A 113 -10.25 -6.84 -7.78
C LEU A 113 -10.76 -8.23 -8.16
N VAL A 114 -11.89 -8.62 -7.57
CA VAL A 114 -12.51 -9.94 -7.75
C VAL A 114 -13.79 -9.78 -8.57
N PRO A 115 -14.07 -10.63 -9.57
CA PRO A 115 -15.35 -10.62 -10.27
C PRO A 115 -16.52 -10.74 -9.29
N ARG A 116 -17.53 -9.88 -9.45
CA ARG A 116 -18.76 -9.98 -8.65
C ARG A 116 -19.58 -11.18 -9.09
N ARG A 117 -20.31 -11.77 -8.13
CA ARG A 117 -21.18 -12.93 -8.38
C ARG A 117 -22.32 -12.61 -9.36
N ASP A 118 -22.80 -11.37 -9.36
CA ASP A 118 -23.86 -10.89 -10.25
C ASP A 118 -23.37 -10.52 -11.67
N GLY A 119 -22.06 -10.61 -11.93
CA GLY A 119 -21.46 -10.21 -13.21
C GLY A 119 -21.40 -8.70 -13.44
N ALA A 120 -21.88 -7.87 -12.52
CA ALA A 120 -21.94 -6.42 -12.63
C ALA A 120 -20.62 -5.75 -12.22
N GLY A 121 -19.52 -6.20 -12.83
CA GLY A 121 -18.17 -5.67 -12.62
C GLY A 121 -17.35 -6.42 -11.57
N ARG A 122 -16.57 -5.67 -10.78
CA ARG A 122 -15.61 -6.22 -9.81
C ARG A 122 -15.79 -5.61 -8.43
N ARG A 123 -15.41 -6.36 -7.40
CA ARG A 123 -15.37 -5.95 -6.00
C ARG A 123 -13.92 -5.90 -5.52
N ALA A 124 -13.57 -4.82 -4.82
CA ALA A 124 -12.26 -4.71 -4.19
C ALA A 124 -12.22 -5.52 -2.88
N ALA A 125 -11.23 -6.39 -2.77
CA ALA A 125 -10.79 -7.02 -1.53
C ALA A 125 -9.43 -6.42 -1.15
N ALA A 126 -9.14 -6.40 0.15
CA ALA A 126 -7.98 -5.67 0.67
C ALA A 126 -7.35 -6.40 1.86
N GLU A 127 -6.04 -6.51 1.86
CA GLU A 127 -5.24 -6.67 3.08
C GLU A 127 -4.85 -5.28 3.60
N ILE A 128 -4.93 -5.08 4.92
CA ILE A 128 -4.59 -3.82 5.58
C ILE A 128 -3.62 -4.10 6.73
N LEU A 129 -2.45 -3.48 6.66
CA LEU A 129 -1.45 -3.41 7.72
C LEU A 129 -1.35 -1.97 8.23
N THR A 130 -1.53 -1.77 9.53
CA THR A 130 -1.34 -0.46 10.19
C THR A 130 0.06 -0.36 10.79
N GLY A 131 0.71 0.79 10.71
CA GLY A 131 2.06 1.01 11.24
C GLY A 131 2.11 1.16 12.77
N THR A 132 1.67 0.15 13.53
CA THR A 132 1.73 0.14 15.01
C THR A 132 3.17 -0.05 15.52
N ASP A 133 3.43 0.24 16.79
CA ASP A 133 4.76 0.04 17.39
C ASP A 133 5.28 -1.40 17.23
N ALA A 134 4.39 -2.38 17.36
CA ALA A 134 4.71 -3.79 17.15
C ALA A 134 5.12 -4.08 15.69
N VAL A 135 4.37 -3.56 14.71
CA VAL A 135 4.70 -3.69 13.28
C VAL A 135 6.03 -3.02 12.98
N ARG A 136 6.24 -1.80 13.48
CA ARG A 136 7.49 -1.04 13.30
C ARG A 136 8.69 -1.79 13.91
N ALA A 137 8.51 -2.46 15.06
CA ALA A 137 9.54 -3.30 15.65
C ALA A 137 9.88 -4.51 14.76
N LEU A 138 8.88 -5.22 14.25
CA LEU A 138 9.09 -6.34 13.32
C LEU A 138 9.84 -5.90 12.05
N ILE A 139 9.53 -4.72 11.52
CA ILE A 139 10.24 -4.16 10.35
C ILE A 139 11.70 -3.90 10.71
N ARG A 140 12.00 -3.21 11.82
CA ARG A 140 13.39 -2.92 12.26
C ARG A 140 14.24 -4.18 12.45
N GLU A 141 13.64 -5.23 13.01
CA GLU A 141 14.31 -6.51 13.29
C GLU A 141 14.39 -7.45 12.07
N ALA A 142 13.97 -6.99 10.88
CA ALA A 142 13.92 -7.78 9.65
C ALA A 142 13.07 -9.06 9.78
N LYS A 143 11.98 -9.01 10.57
CA LYS A 143 11.02 -10.10 10.79
C LYS A 143 9.75 -9.93 9.96
N THR A 144 9.87 -9.55 8.69
CA THR A 144 8.74 -9.27 7.79
C THR A 144 7.81 -10.47 7.59
N HIS A 145 8.34 -11.70 7.64
CA HIS A 145 7.55 -12.94 7.64
C HIS A 145 6.53 -13.05 8.79
N GLN A 146 6.70 -12.30 9.89
CA GLN A 146 5.77 -12.29 11.03
C GLN A 146 4.66 -11.25 10.88
N LEU A 147 4.72 -10.35 9.89
CA LEU A 147 3.74 -9.26 9.72
C LEU A 147 2.34 -9.79 9.52
N ARG A 148 2.16 -10.94 8.86
CA ARG A 148 0.82 -11.53 8.73
C ARG A 148 0.21 -11.88 10.09
N ASN A 149 0.99 -12.44 11.00
CA ASN A 149 0.48 -12.74 12.34
C ASN A 149 0.10 -11.46 13.08
N ALA A 150 0.86 -10.38 12.88
CA ALA A 150 0.51 -9.06 13.40
C ALA A 150 -0.81 -8.53 12.80
N ILE A 151 -1.05 -8.74 11.50
CA ILE A 151 -2.32 -8.38 10.84
C ILE A 151 -3.49 -9.17 11.44
N VAL A 152 -3.32 -10.48 11.62
CA VAL A 152 -4.35 -11.36 12.19
C VAL A 152 -4.74 -10.93 13.61
N THR A 153 -3.77 -10.59 14.46
CA THR A 153 -4.01 -10.18 15.85
C THR A 153 -4.34 -8.69 15.99
N GLY A 154 -4.06 -7.88 14.97
CA GLY A 154 -4.18 -6.42 14.97
C GLY A 154 -5.54 -5.85 14.57
N ARG A 155 -6.62 -6.64 14.62
CA ARG A 155 -7.97 -6.22 14.19
C ARG A 155 -8.46 -4.95 14.90
N ALA A 156 -8.12 -4.78 16.18
CA ALA A 156 -8.46 -3.57 16.95
C ALA A 156 -7.78 -2.30 16.40
N ALA A 157 -6.63 -2.44 15.71
CA ALA A 157 -5.93 -1.36 15.02
C ALA A 157 -6.38 -1.21 13.55
N GLY A 158 -7.52 -1.79 13.17
CA GLY A 158 -8.07 -1.72 11.81
C GLY A 158 -7.41 -2.67 10.80
N MET A 159 -6.55 -3.59 11.26
CA MET A 159 -5.90 -4.54 10.36
C MET A 159 -6.85 -5.65 9.92
N GLN A 160 -6.62 -6.16 8.71
CA GLN A 160 -7.32 -7.32 8.18
C GLN A 160 -6.44 -8.05 7.16
N THR A 161 -6.50 -9.38 7.14
CA THR A 161 -5.88 -10.16 6.06
C THR A 161 -6.75 -10.12 4.82
N LEU A 162 -6.14 -10.35 3.65
CA LEU A 162 -6.89 -10.48 2.39
C LEU A 162 -7.95 -11.59 2.50
N GLU A 163 -7.58 -12.75 3.06
CA GLU A 163 -8.45 -13.91 3.16
C GLU A 163 -9.64 -13.69 4.10
N ALA A 164 -9.46 -12.91 5.17
CA ALA A 164 -10.58 -12.53 6.04
C ALA A 164 -11.58 -11.66 5.28
N HIS A 165 -11.11 -10.64 4.56
CA HIS A 165 -12.00 -9.78 3.78
C HIS A 165 -12.64 -10.53 2.61
N LEU A 166 -11.92 -11.43 1.93
CA LEU A 166 -12.50 -12.30 0.90
C LEU A 166 -13.58 -13.22 1.46
N SER A 167 -13.36 -13.81 2.64
CA SER A 167 -14.38 -14.62 3.33
C SER A 167 -15.65 -13.81 3.61
N ASP A 168 -15.49 -12.57 4.10
CA ASP A 168 -16.62 -11.67 4.34
C ASP A 168 -17.40 -11.37 3.05
N LEU A 169 -16.71 -11.12 1.94
CA LEU A 169 -17.35 -10.89 0.63
C LEU A 169 -18.09 -12.12 0.10
N VAL A 170 -17.55 -13.32 0.34
CA VAL A 170 -18.20 -14.60 -0.01
C VAL A 170 -19.46 -14.82 0.85
N VAL A 171 -19.36 -14.59 2.16
CA VAL A 171 -20.49 -14.73 3.10
C VAL A 171 -21.62 -13.74 2.77
N ARG A 172 -21.28 -12.52 2.34
CA ARG A 172 -22.26 -11.53 1.86
C ARG A 172 -22.84 -11.85 0.47
N GLY A 173 -22.35 -12.88 -0.20
CA GLY A 173 -22.77 -13.26 -1.55
C GLY A 173 -22.30 -12.30 -2.65
N GLU A 174 -21.39 -11.37 -2.36
CA GLU A 174 -20.90 -10.37 -3.30
C GLU A 174 -19.95 -10.97 -4.35
N VAL A 175 -19.20 -12.01 -3.96
CA VAL A 175 -18.27 -12.76 -4.82
C VAL A 175 -18.46 -14.26 -4.63
N ALA A 176 -18.13 -15.06 -5.65
CA ALA A 176 -18.16 -16.51 -5.55
C ALA A 176 -16.90 -17.06 -4.85
N LEU A 177 -17.03 -18.18 -4.13
CA LEU A 177 -15.91 -18.80 -3.39
C LEU A 177 -14.72 -19.12 -4.30
N ASN A 178 -14.97 -19.72 -5.46
CA ASN A 178 -13.94 -20.06 -6.44
C ASN A 178 -13.21 -18.80 -6.96
N ALA A 179 -13.94 -17.71 -7.20
CA ALA A 179 -13.37 -16.43 -7.63
C ALA A 179 -12.49 -15.80 -6.53
N ALA A 180 -12.92 -15.90 -5.28
CA ALA A 180 -12.13 -15.45 -4.13
C ALA A 180 -10.85 -16.28 -3.95
N GLN A 181 -10.93 -17.61 -4.07
CA GLN A 181 -9.79 -18.51 -3.98
C GLN A 181 -8.76 -18.29 -5.10
N ALA A 182 -9.20 -17.94 -6.31
CA ALA A 182 -8.32 -17.72 -7.45
C ALA A 182 -7.37 -16.50 -7.30
N VAL A 183 -7.68 -15.55 -6.40
CA VAL A 183 -6.91 -14.31 -6.24
C VAL A 183 -6.06 -14.25 -4.96
N SER A 184 -6.11 -15.29 -4.14
CA SER A 184 -5.40 -15.37 -2.86
C SER A 184 -4.22 -16.33 -2.94
N GLY A 185 -3.11 -15.98 -2.27
CA GLY A 185 -1.98 -16.89 -2.08
C GLY A 185 -2.25 -17.99 -1.04
N ARG A 186 -3.40 -17.95 -0.35
CA ARG A 186 -3.81 -18.86 0.72
C ARG A 186 -5.29 -19.24 0.57
N PRO A 187 -5.68 -19.88 -0.54
CA PRO A 187 -7.08 -20.19 -0.84
C PRO A 187 -7.75 -21.07 0.23
N ALA A 188 -6.99 -21.87 0.97
CA ALA A 188 -7.48 -22.70 2.08
C ALA A 188 -7.92 -21.89 3.32
N ASP A 189 -7.41 -20.66 3.49
CA ASP A 189 -7.79 -19.80 4.61
C ASP A 189 -9.13 -19.08 4.36
N ILE A 190 -9.66 -19.11 3.13
CA ILE A 190 -10.93 -18.48 2.76
C ILE A 190 -12.09 -19.40 3.15
N ARG A 191 -12.97 -18.90 4.02
CA ARG A 191 -14.11 -19.64 4.54
C ARG A 191 -15.40 -19.16 3.88
N ALA A 192 -16.16 -20.10 3.32
CA ALA A 192 -17.58 -19.90 3.05
C ALA A 192 -18.32 -20.48 4.25
N PHE A 193 -18.89 -19.63 5.13
CA PHE A 193 -19.91 -20.15 6.03
C PHE A 193 -21.16 -20.40 5.20
N GLU A 194 -21.40 -21.66 4.83
CA GLU A 194 -22.75 -22.09 4.47
C GLU A 194 -23.62 -21.73 5.68
N HIS A 195 -24.66 -20.92 5.47
CA HIS A 195 -25.76 -20.91 6.42
C HIS A 195 -26.24 -22.36 6.52
N ALA A 196 -26.04 -22.98 7.68
CA ALA A 196 -26.67 -24.24 7.98
C ALA A 196 -28.19 -24.07 7.74
N PRO A 197 -28.84 -25.04 7.08
CA PRO A 197 -30.22 -24.92 6.60
C PRO A 197 -31.24 -24.63 7.71
#